data_AF-J3G7T7-F1
#
_entry.id   AF-J3G7T7-F1
#
_cell.length_a   1.000
_cell.length_b   1.000
_cell.length_c   1.000
_cell.angle_alpha   90.00
_cell.angle_beta   90.00
_cell.angle_gamma   90.00
#
_symmetry.space_group_name_H-M   'P 1'
#
loop_
_entity.id
_entity.type
_entity.pdbx_description
1 polymer ?
#
loop_
_entity_poly.entity_id
_entity_poly.type
_entity_poly.pdbx_seq_one_letter_code
_entity_poly.pdbx_strand_id
1 'polypeptide(L)' 'MKKFMLAVGLLSLAGTALAGDGKPCEELKAEIAAKLDAKGVSGYSLEIVDKGTAAGGKVVGKCEKGAKVIVYKK' A
#
# COMPACT_ATOMS: atom_id res chain seq x y z
N MET A 1 -22.09 11.81 -8.23
CA MET A 1 -22.09 10.70 -9.21
C MET A 1 -21.22 11.05 -10.40
N LYS A 2 -19.99 10.55 -10.49
CA LYS A 2 -19.22 10.45 -11.75
C LYS A 2 -18.22 9.31 -11.57
N LYS A 3 -18.38 8.30 -12.40
CA LYS A 3 -17.67 7.03 -12.40
C LYS A 3 -16.22 7.28 -12.83
N PHE A 4 -15.28 7.09 -11.93
CA PHE A 4 -13.88 6.77 -12.25
C PHE A 4 -13.60 5.45 -11.51
N MET A 5 -13.93 4.29 -12.07
CA MET A 5 -13.02 3.51 -12.92
C MET A 5 -11.59 3.43 -12.35
N LEU A 6 -11.43 3.19 -11.04
CA LEU A 6 -10.18 2.66 -10.50
C LEU A 6 -10.17 1.14 -10.61
N ALA A 7 -10.13 0.68 -11.86
CA ALA A 7 -9.54 -0.60 -12.21
C ALA A 7 -8.02 -0.50 -11.98
N VAL A 8 -7.61 -0.50 -10.72
CA VAL A 8 -6.25 -0.87 -10.32
C VAL A 8 -6.34 -2.38 -10.15
N GLY A 9 -6.13 -3.12 -11.22
CA GLY A 9 -4.81 -3.21 -11.79
C GLY A 9 -4.28 -4.52 -11.25
N LEU A 10 -4.72 -5.58 -11.91
CA LEU A 10 -4.24 -6.95 -11.82
C LEU A 10 -2.78 -6.98 -12.28
N LEU A 11 -1.88 -6.34 -11.51
CA LEU A 11 -0.43 -6.49 -11.60
C LEU A 11 0.04 -7.13 -10.30
N SER A 12 -0.37 -8.38 -10.09
CA SER A 12 0.50 -9.33 -9.39
C SER A 12 1.55 -9.76 -10.41
N LEU A 13 2.42 -8.80 -10.79
CA LEU A 13 3.57 -9.09 -11.60
C LEU A 13 4.49 -9.95 -10.75
N ALA A 14 4.72 -11.16 -11.23
CA ALA A 14 5.77 -12.04 -10.76
C ALA A 14 7.13 -11.31 -10.75
N GLY A 15 7.97 -11.68 -9.78
CA GLY A 15 9.34 -11.19 -9.62
C GLY A 15 9.49 -10.53 -8.24
N THR A 16 10.30 -11.02 -7.31
CA THR A 16 11.53 -11.79 -7.46
C THR A 16 11.70 -12.73 -6.26
N ALA A 17 12.22 -13.92 -6.56
CA ALA A 17 12.84 -14.78 -5.58
C ALA A 17 14.05 -14.06 -4.97
N LEU A 18 13.90 -13.56 -3.74
CA LEU A 18 15.00 -13.29 -2.83
C LEU A 18 14.62 -13.95 -1.51
N ALA A 19 15.60 -14.67 -0.98
CA ALA A 19 15.46 -15.56 0.16
C ALA A 19 14.95 -14.84 1.41
N GLY A 20 13.99 -15.47 2.10
CA GLY A 20 13.48 -15.03 3.40
C GLY A 20 12.60 -13.79 3.32
N ASP A 21 11.50 -13.75 4.06
CA ASP A 21 10.82 -12.49 4.41
C ASP A 21 10.18 -11.74 3.22
N GLY A 22 9.01 -12.22 2.77
CA GLY A 22 8.24 -11.54 1.72
C GLY A 22 8.12 -10.04 1.95
N LYS A 23 8.36 -9.23 0.91
CA LYS A 23 8.51 -7.75 0.94
C LYS A 23 8.19 -7.12 2.28
N PRO A 24 9.19 -6.59 3.04
CA PRO A 24 8.89 -5.95 4.30
C PRO A 24 7.89 -4.83 4.04
N CYS A 25 6.88 -4.71 4.91
CA CYS A 25 5.86 -3.68 4.81
C CYS A 25 6.46 -2.27 4.63
N GLU A 26 7.66 -2.06 5.17
CA GLU A 26 8.50 -0.87 5.02
C GLU A 26 8.86 -0.55 3.56
N GLU A 27 9.26 -1.54 2.76
CA GLU A 27 9.63 -1.31 1.36
C GLU A 27 8.41 -0.95 0.53
N LEU A 28 7.29 -1.68 0.71
CA LEU A 28 6.02 -1.34 0.06
C LEU A 28 5.51 0.05 0.48
N LYS A 29 5.69 0.42 1.75
CA LYS A 29 5.36 1.75 2.26
C LYS A 29 6.21 2.82 1.58
N ALA A 30 7.51 2.60 1.42
CA ALA A 30 8.42 3.52 0.74
C ALA A 30 8.06 3.68 -0.76
N GLU A 31 7.74 2.59 -1.45
CA GLU A 31 7.28 2.65 -2.86
C GLU A 31 5.97 3.43 -3.00
N ILE A 32 5.02 3.25 -2.07
CA ILE A 32 3.75 3.98 -2.06
C ILE A 32 4.00 5.46 -1.78
N ALA A 33 4.87 5.79 -0.82
CA ALA A 33 5.27 7.17 -0.52
C ALA A 33 5.88 7.85 -1.75
N ALA A 34 6.89 7.24 -2.37
CA ALA A 34 7.51 7.77 -3.58
C ALA A 34 6.50 8.01 -4.72
N LYS A 35 5.51 7.12 -4.88
CA LYS A 35 4.43 7.31 -5.85
C LYS A 35 3.46 8.44 -5.49
N LEU A 36 3.19 8.65 -4.21
CA LEU A 36 2.35 9.76 -3.72
C LEU A 36 3.10 11.08 -3.88
N ASP A 37 4.38 11.12 -3.54
CA ASP A 37 5.25 12.29 -3.71
C ASP A 37 5.41 12.65 -5.20
N ALA A 38 5.62 11.66 -6.07
CA ALA A 38 5.67 11.88 -7.52
C ALA A 38 4.35 12.39 -8.10
N LYS A 39 3.22 12.15 -7.41
CA LYS A 39 1.91 12.71 -7.75
C LYS A 39 1.65 14.08 -7.11
N GLY A 40 2.59 14.61 -6.33
CA GLY A 40 2.46 15.86 -5.60
C GLY A 40 1.48 15.77 -4.43
N VAL A 41 1.20 14.57 -3.92
CA VAL A 41 0.38 14.39 -2.71
C VAL A 41 1.28 14.71 -1.53
N SER A 42 0.91 15.69 -0.72
CA SER A 42 1.63 16.08 0.50
C SER A 42 0.69 16.11 1.69
N GLY A 43 1.25 16.05 2.90
CA GLY A 43 0.46 15.99 4.14
C GLY A 43 -0.27 14.66 4.32
N TYR A 44 0.28 13.57 3.80
CA TYR A 44 -0.23 12.22 4.04
C TYR A 44 0.64 11.47 5.04
N SER A 45 0.05 10.47 5.69
CA SER A 45 0.76 9.55 6.56
C SER A 45 0.43 8.11 6.19
N LEU A 46 1.44 7.25 6.21
CA LEU A 46 1.32 5.83 5.90
C LEU A 46 1.63 5.01 7.16
N GLU A 47 0.63 4.31 7.67
CA GLU A 47 0.76 3.43 8.84
C GLU A 47 0.61 1.97 8.45
N ILE A 48 1.44 1.11 9.01
CA ILE A 48 1.32 -0.34 8.86
C ILE A 48 0.51 -0.83 10.06
N VAL A 49 -0.65 -1.40 9.80
CA VAL A 49 -1.53 -1.96 10.84
C VAL A 49 -1.96 -3.37 10.47
N ASP A 50 -2.40 -4.16 11.45
CA ASP A 50 -2.96 -5.47 11.18
C ASP A 50 -4.26 -5.38 10.38
N LYS A 51 -4.51 -6.43 9.58
CA LYS A 51 -5.74 -6.55 8.80
C LYS A 51 -6.94 -6.64 9.75
N GLY A 52 -7.73 -5.56 9.78
CA GLY A 52 -8.89 -5.40 10.67
C GLY A 52 -8.76 -4.18 11.59
N THR A 53 -7.54 -3.69 11.80
CA THR A 53 -7.24 -2.52 12.64
C THR A 53 -7.19 -1.21 11.85
N ALA A 54 -7.44 -1.28 10.54
CA ALA A 54 -7.56 -0.12 9.66
C ALA A 54 -8.88 0.65 9.91
N ALA A 55 -9.06 1.18 11.12
CA ALA A 55 -10.22 1.96 11.50
C ALA A 55 -10.10 3.38 10.92
N GLY A 56 -10.79 3.63 9.82
CA GLY A 56 -11.01 4.99 9.29
C GLY A 56 -9.99 5.53 8.29
N GLY A 57 -8.97 4.75 7.91
CA GLY A 57 -8.02 5.13 6.86
C GLY A 57 -8.13 4.28 5.60
N LYS A 58 -7.55 4.74 4.50
CA LYS A 58 -7.63 4.05 3.20
C LYS A 58 -6.51 3.02 3.08
N VAL A 59 -6.86 1.74 2.95
CA VAL A 59 -5.86 0.70 2.66
C VAL A 59 -5.28 0.92 1.25
N VAL A 60 -3.97 1.18 1.18
CA VAL A 60 -3.22 1.45 -0.06
C VAL A 60 -2.22 0.34 -0.39
N GLY A 61 -1.95 -0.56 0.55
CA GLY A 61 -1.09 -1.72 0.35
C GLY A 61 -1.40 -2.86 1.32
N LYS A 62 -0.99 -4.08 0.98
CA LYS A 62 -1.04 -5.25 1.85
C LYS A 62 0.31 -5.94 1.81
N CYS A 63 0.82 -6.35 2.97
CA CYS A 63 2.12 -6.96 3.15
C CYS A 63 1.99 -8.18 4.09
N GLU A 64 3.06 -8.96 4.28
CA GLU A 64 3.04 -10.20 5.07
C GLU A 64 1.90 -11.16 4.65
N LYS A 65 1.77 -11.40 3.33
CA LYS A 65 0.69 -12.24 2.75
C LYS A 65 -0.73 -11.76 3.07
N GLY A 66 -0.89 -10.51 3.51
CA GLY A 66 -2.16 -9.90 3.90
C GLY A 66 -2.47 -9.97 5.39
N ALA A 67 -1.51 -10.31 6.24
CA ALA A 67 -1.64 -10.15 7.69
C ALA A 67 -1.64 -8.67 8.09
N LYS A 68 -0.82 -7.86 7.43
CA LYS A 68 -0.71 -6.41 7.63
C LYS A 68 -1.12 -5.63 6.40
N VAL A 69 -1.60 -4.42 6.63
CA VAL A 69 -2.06 -3.47 5.61
C VAL A 69 -1.45 -2.11 5.86
N ILE A 70 -1.16 -1.40 4.77
CA ILE A 70 -0.66 -0.03 4.79
C ILE A 70 -1.87 0.90 4.62
N VAL A 71 -2.10 1.73 5.62
CA VAL A 71 -3.22 2.64 5.72
C VAL A 71 -2.74 4.06 5.45
N TYR A 72 -3.37 4.69 4.48
CA TYR A 72 -3.22 6.09 4.16
C TYR A 72 -4.14 6.92 5.07
N LYS A 73 -3.56 7.90 5.74
CA LYS A 73 -4.23 8.97 6.47
C LYS A 73 -3.86 10.31 5.86
N LYS A 74 -4.80 11.24 5.85
CA LYS A 74 -4.62 12.64 5.45
C LYS A 74 -4.98 13.52 6.65
#